data_AF-A0A967J3W2-F1
#
_entry.id   AF-A0A967J3W2-F1
#
_cell.length_a   1.000
_cell.length_b   1.000
_cell.length_c   1.000
_cell.angle_alpha   90.00
_cell.angle_beta   90.00
_cell.angle_gamma   90.00
#
_symmetry.space_group_name_H-M   'P 1'
#
loop_
_entity.id
_entity.type
_entity.pdbx_description
1 polymer ?
#
loop_
_entity_poly.entity_id
_entity_poly.type
_entity_poly.pdbx_seq_one_letter_code
_entity_poly.pdbx_strand_id
1 'polypeptide(L)'
;MLLLLAACGDDGGSSCTTTDDCSAGRICVDGECRGAADGGGTDGGSCDPADECGRDGCCGAGEECVEGYQCLPICENARCGDNGSVCCAAGEVCLDGVVCAADCAAEETLCGASLDVCCPAGDVCVSDACQTPGIECGDDFDCRDASLYCETTLGRCLTTPEGAECELAPEFDQIELVEEWHFEGTTVGGVVYDQVISTPTVGDVSGDGIP
;
A
#
# COMPACT_ATOMS: atom_id res chain seq x y z
N MET A 1 -95.10 3.36 36.82
CA MET A 1 -94.59 2.05 37.24
C MET A 1 -93.36 1.76 36.40
N LEU A 2 -92.25 1.54 37.08
CA LEU A 2 -90.85 1.57 36.65
C LEU A 2 -90.44 0.21 36.05
N LEU A 3 -89.73 0.18 34.92
CA LEU A 3 -88.92 -0.96 34.42
C LEU A 3 -87.99 -0.42 33.31
N LEU A 4 -86.89 0.25 33.67
CA LEU A 4 -85.51 -0.28 33.73
C LEU A 4 -85.09 -1.09 32.48
N LEU A 5 -84.33 -0.42 31.60
CA LEU A 5 -83.42 -1.02 30.63
C LEU A 5 -82.29 -1.71 31.39
N ALA A 6 -82.14 -3.03 31.20
CA ALA A 6 -81.04 -3.81 31.74
C ALA A 6 -79.85 -3.83 30.77
N ALA A 7 -78.68 -3.62 31.37
CA ALA A 7 -77.37 -3.39 30.77
C ALA A 7 -76.86 -4.54 29.88
N CYS A 8 -76.08 -4.15 28.88
CA CYS A 8 -75.07 -4.96 28.23
C CYS A 8 -73.97 -5.22 29.26
N GLY A 9 -73.84 -6.47 29.71
CA GLY A 9 -72.68 -6.94 30.45
C GLY A 9 -72.11 -8.13 29.71
N ASP A 10 -71.17 -7.88 28.80
CA ASP A 10 -70.19 -8.89 28.44
C ASP A 10 -68.87 -8.44 29.05
N ASP A 11 -68.49 -9.16 30.11
CA ASP A 11 -67.19 -9.06 30.73
C ASP A 11 -66.15 -9.36 29.65
N GLY A 12 -65.32 -8.35 29.34
CA GLY A 12 -64.24 -8.44 28.38
C GLY A 12 -63.23 -9.51 28.79
N GLY A 13 -63.50 -10.75 28.37
CA GLY A 13 -62.51 -11.81 28.33
C GLY A 13 -61.43 -11.39 27.36
N SER A 14 -60.20 -11.27 27.85
CA SER A 14 -58.99 -11.07 27.05
C SER A 14 -58.74 -12.16 26.01
N SER A 15 -59.63 -13.17 25.93
CA SER A 15 -59.50 -14.32 25.07
C SER A 15 -60.15 -14.13 23.70
N CYS A 16 -59.48 -14.56 22.64
CA CYS A 16 -59.98 -14.52 21.26
C CYS A 16 -59.71 -15.84 20.55
N THR A 17 -60.44 -16.12 19.46
CA THR A 17 -60.11 -17.21 18.53
C THR A 17 -59.65 -16.65 17.18
N THR A 18 -60.18 -15.48 16.82
CA THR A 18 -59.87 -14.73 15.61
C THR A 18 -59.74 -13.24 15.93
N THR A 19 -59.15 -12.46 15.02
CA THR A 19 -59.00 -11.01 15.20
C THR A 19 -60.34 -10.27 15.29
N ASP A 20 -61.41 -10.81 14.71
CA ASP A 20 -62.75 -10.21 14.78
C ASP A 20 -63.35 -10.25 16.20
N ASP A 21 -62.83 -11.13 17.06
CA ASP A 21 -63.19 -11.20 18.48
C ASP A 21 -62.53 -10.06 19.28
N CYS A 22 -61.61 -9.31 18.68
CA CYS A 22 -60.88 -8.23 19.32
C CYS A 22 -61.44 -6.85 18.95
N SER A 23 -61.37 -5.91 19.90
CA SER A 23 -61.73 -4.51 19.63
C SER A 23 -60.84 -3.89 18.55
N ALA A 24 -61.37 -2.91 17.82
CA ALA A 24 -60.67 -2.25 16.72
C ALA A 24 -59.23 -1.81 17.09
N GLY A 25 -58.25 -2.17 16.24
CA GLY A 25 -56.82 -1.91 16.47
C GLY A 25 -56.07 -3.01 17.25
N ARG A 26 -56.72 -4.14 17.55
CA ARG A 26 -56.10 -5.31 18.19
C ARG A 26 -56.16 -6.52 17.26
N ILE A 27 -55.22 -7.44 17.42
CA ILE A 27 -55.17 -8.74 16.73
C ILE A 27 -55.17 -9.88 17.73
N CYS A 28 -55.71 -11.02 17.34
CA CYS A 28 -55.68 -12.21 18.18
C CYS A 28 -54.33 -12.93 18.06
N VAL A 29 -53.60 -13.03 19.17
CA VAL A 29 -52.31 -13.73 19.25
C VAL A 29 -52.37 -14.71 20.40
N ASP A 30 -52.22 -16.01 20.09
CA ASP A 30 -52.24 -17.12 21.07
C ASP A 30 -53.47 -17.12 21.98
N GLY A 31 -54.61 -16.76 21.40
CA GLY A 31 -55.86 -16.70 22.10
C GLY A 31 -56.01 -15.49 23.01
N GLU A 32 -55.16 -14.47 22.88
CA GLU A 32 -55.25 -13.21 23.60
C GLU A 32 -55.27 -12.00 22.64
N CYS A 33 -56.18 -11.05 22.86
CA CYS A 33 -56.21 -9.84 22.04
C CYS A 33 -55.04 -8.93 22.40
N ARG A 34 -54.07 -8.75 21.51
CA ARG A 34 -52.94 -7.81 21.66
C ARG A 34 -53.11 -6.62 20.74
N GLY A 35 -52.47 -5.48 21.07
CA GLY A 35 -52.40 -4.37 20.11
C GLY A 35 -51.83 -4.88 18.80
N ALA A 36 -52.44 -4.54 17.67
CA ALA A 36 -51.77 -4.72 16.40
C ALA A 36 -50.42 -4.00 16.52
N ALA A 37 -49.32 -4.68 16.20
CA ALA A 37 -48.06 -3.98 16.03
C ALA A 37 -48.33 -2.91 14.98
N ASP A 38 -48.44 -1.66 15.41
CA ASP A 38 -48.18 -0.54 14.54
C ASP A 38 -46.80 -0.83 14.00
N GLY A 39 -46.62 -0.81 12.68
CA GLY A 39 -45.33 -1.04 12.06
C GLY A 39 -44.25 -0.02 12.45
N GLY A 40 -44.42 0.73 13.54
CA GLY A 40 -43.37 1.44 14.27
C GLY A 40 -42.57 0.43 15.08
N GLY A 41 -41.79 -0.41 14.40
CA GLY A 41 -40.50 -0.75 14.98
C GLY A 41 -39.85 0.57 15.30
N THR A 42 -39.54 0.82 16.58
CA THR A 42 -38.94 2.06 17.09
C THR A 42 -38.10 2.68 15.98
N ASP A 43 -38.60 3.79 15.42
CA ASP A 43 -37.90 4.54 14.38
C ASP A 43 -36.49 4.74 14.92
N GLY A 44 -35.53 3.97 14.40
CA GLY A 44 -34.12 4.18 14.69
C GLY A 44 -33.91 5.63 14.32
N GLY A 45 -33.65 6.47 15.33
CA GLY A 45 -33.84 7.91 15.21
C GLY A 45 -33.22 8.39 13.92
N SER A 46 -34.06 8.88 12.99
CA SER A 46 -33.60 9.47 11.75
C SER A 46 -32.66 10.62 12.15
N CYS A 47 -31.38 10.43 11.88
CA CYS A 47 -30.42 11.51 11.95
C CYS A 47 -30.61 12.44 10.75
N ASP A 48 -29.92 13.58 10.77
CA ASP A 48 -29.88 14.44 9.61
C ASP A 48 -29.38 13.63 8.41
N PRO A 49 -29.93 13.79 7.19
CA PRO A 49 -29.42 13.11 6.00
C PRO A 49 -27.91 13.28 5.77
N ALA A 50 -27.30 14.34 6.34
CA ALA A 50 -25.85 14.53 6.33
C ALA A 50 -25.08 13.53 7.23
N ASP A 51 -25.73 12.96 8.25
CA ASP A 51 -25.16 12.03 9.23
C ASP A 51 -25.48 10.56 8.93
N GLU A 52 -26.32 10.29 7.93
CA GLU A 52 -26.68 8.92 7.51
C GLU A 52 -25.47 8.21 6.89
N CYS A 53 -25.16 7.01 7.39
CA CYS A 53 -24.04 6.22 6.92
C CYS A 53 -24.32 4.71 6.91
N GLY A 54 -24.10 4.08 5.76
CA GLY A 54 -24.45 2.68 5.56
C GLY A 54 -25.96 2.48 5.46
N ARG A 55 -26.42 1.28 5.84
CA ARG A 55 -27.82 0.89 5.65
C ARG A 55 -28.75 1.44 6.73
N ASP A 56 -28.28 1.54 7.97
CA ASP A 56 -29.13 1.83 9.14
C ASP A 56 -28.33 2.55 10.26
N GLY A 57 -27.22 3.22 9.92
CA GLY A 57 -26.31 3.86 10.88
C GLY A 57 -26.30 5.38 10.76
N CYS A 58 -26.10 6.05 11.89
CA CYS A 58 -25.87 7.48 11.96
C CYS A 58 -24.49 7.74 12.56
N CYS A 59 -23.72 8.64 11.97
CA CYS A 59 -22.43 9.04 12.52
C CYS A 59 -22.61 9.91 13.78
N GLY A 60 -21.66 9.80 14.71
CA GLY A 60 -21.65 10.60 15.93
C GLY A 60 -21.25 12.05 15.68
N ALA A 61 -21.43 12.90 16.69
CA ALA A 61 -20.97 14.28 16.62
C ALA A 61 -19.45 14.35 16.40
N GLY A 62 -19.03 15.05 15.35
CA GLY A 62 -17.61 15.17 14.97
C GLY A 62 -17.12 14.06 14.02
N GLU A 63 -18.02 13.22 13.53
CA GLU A 63 -17.76 12.22 12.50
C GLU A 63 -18.47 12.58 11.19
N GLU A 64 -17.98 12.06 10.08
CA GLU A 64 -18.63 12.14 8.77
C GLU A 64 -18.73 10.74 8.16
N CYS A 65 -19.70 10.55 7.26
CA CYS A 65 -19.83 9.31 6.52
C CYS A 65 -18.85 9.28 5.34
N VAL A 66 -17.93 8.32 5.38
CA VAL A 66 -16.91 8.12 4.34
C VAL A 66 -17.27 6.88 3.52
N GLU A 67 -17.17 6.99 2.19
CA GLU A 67 -17.53 5.93 1.23
C GLU A 67 -18.94 5.33 1.40
N GLY A 68 -19.83 6.00 2.14
CA GLY A 68 -21.22 5.57 2.34
C GLY A 68 -21.41 4.42 3.33
N TYR A 69 -20.41 4.03 4.11
CA TYR A 69 -20.55 2.92 5.07
C TYR A 69 -19.67 2.98 6.33
N GLN A 70 -18.76 3.94 6.46
CA GLN A 70 -17.92 4.07 7.66
C GLN A 70 -18.02 5.48 8.24
N CYS A 71 -18.23 5.57 9.55
CA CYS A 71 -18.13 6.83 10.27
C CYS A 71 -16.69 7.04 10.72
N LEU A 72 -16.11 8.17 10.34
CA LEU A 72 -14.74 8.55 10.70
C LEU A 72 -14.72 10.00 11.20
N PRO A 73 -13.73 10.39 12.02
CA PRO A 73 -13.57 11.78 12.42
C PRO A 73 -13.55 12.70 11.20
N ILE A 74 -14.23 13.85 11.27
CA ILE A 74 -14.27 14.84 10.19
C ILE A 74 -12.84 15.16 9.73
N CYS A 75 -12.60 15.08 8.43
CA CYS A 75 -11.32 15.41 7.83
C CYS A 75 -11.36 16.79 7.19
N GLU A 76 -10.54 17.71 7.67
CA GLU A 76 -10.44 19.07 7.09
C GLU A 76 -9.59 19.09 5.80
N ASN A 77 -8.86 18.01 5.51
CA ASN A 77 -7.92 17.88 4.40
C ASN A 77 -8.32 16.73 3.44
N ALA A 78 -7.39 16.30 2.59
CA ALA A 78 -7.60 15.15 1.72
C ALA A 78 -7.75 13.85 2.51
N ARG A 79 -8.71 13.01 2.11
CA ARG A 79 -8.81 11.62 2.58
C ARG A 79 -8.02 10.69 1.67
N CYS A 80 -7.35 9.73 2.29
CA CYS A 80 -6.49 8.77 1.62
C CYS A 80 -6.53 7.40 2.29
N GLY A 81 -5.73 6.46 1.78
CA GLY A 81 -5.72 5.09 2.25
C GLY A 81 -6.98 4.34 1.83
N ASP A 82 -7.03 3.06 2.20
CA ASP A 82 -8.15 2.20 1.84
C ASP A 82 -9.47 2.84 2.28
N ASN A 83 -10.33 3.09 1.29
CA ASN A 83 -11.65 3.68 1.47
C ASN A 83 -11.62 5.06 2.17
N GLY A 84 -10.57 5.86 2.00
CA GLY A 84 -10.50 7.21 2.59
C GLY A 84 -10.39 7.20 4.12
N SER A 85 -9.90 6.10 4.69
CA SER A 85 -9.79 5.90 6.14
C SER A 85 -8.76 6.80 6.83
N VAL A 86 -7.81 7.33 6.06
CA VAL A 86 -6.76 8.24 6.55
C VAL A 86 -7.12 9.67 6.21
N CYS A 87 -7.06 10.57 7.18
CA CYS A 87 -7.10 12.00 6.95
C CYS A 87 -5.67 12.53 6.86
N CYS A 88 -5.28 13.10 5.72
CA CYS A 88 -3.95 13.66 5.54
C CYS A 88 -3.75 14.93 6.37
N ALA A 89 -2.49 15.29 6.64
CA ALA A 89 -2.15 16.54 7.30
C ALA A 89 -2.41 17.75 6.38
N ALA A 90 -2.35 18.95 6.97
CA ALA A 90 -2.46 20.18 6.20
C ALA A 90 -1.27 20.33 5.26
N GLY A 91 -1.53 20.64 3.98
CA GLY A 91 -0.50 20.72 2.94
C GLY A 91 -0.11 19.37 2.35
N GLU A 92 -0.87 18.32 2.63
CA GLU A 92 -0.73 17.02 1.97
C GLU A 92 -1.88 16.74 0.99
N VAL A 93 -1.56 16.00 -0.06
CA VAL A 93 -2.49 15.45 -1.06
C VAL A 93 -2.50 13.94 -0.98
N CYS A 94 -3.61 13.34 -1.41
CA CYS A 94 -3.71 11.90 -1.54
C CYS A 94 -3.18 11.46 -2.90
N LEU A 95 -2.03 10.79 -2.92
CA LEU A 95 -1.46 10.20 -4.12
C LEU A 95 -1.97 8.77 -4.32
N ASP A 96 -2.44 8.51 -5.53
CA ASP A 96 -2.99 7.23 -5.99
C ASP A 96 -4.06 6.62 -5.07
N GLY A 97 -4.75 7.44 -4.29
CA GLY A 97 -5.79 7.00 -3.37
C GLY A 97 -5.28 6.32 -2.09
N VAL A 98 -3.96 6.16 -1.92
CA VAL A 98 -3.39 5.28 -0.88
C VAL A 98 -2.44 5.99 0.07
N VAL A 99 -1.63 6.94 -0.40
CA VAL A 99 -0.57 7.56 0.41
C VAL A 99 -0.78 9.07 0.50
N CYS A 100 -0.80 9.58 1.73
CA CYS A 100 -0.69 11.02 1.95
C CYS A 100 0.74 11.46 1.65
N ALA A 101 0.89 12.49 0.84
CA ALA A 101 2.17 13.03 0.43
C ALA A 101 2.11 14.55 0.41
N ALA A 102 3.26 15.21 0.50
CA ALA A 102 3.33 16.66 0.43
C ALA A 102 2.77 17.21 -0.89
N ASP A 103 2.00 18.30 -0.81
CA ASP A 103 1.48 19.04 -1.97
C ASP A 103 2.58 19.96 -2.53
N CYS A 104 3.50 19.38 -3.29
CA CYS A 104 4.61 20.12 -3.86
C CYS A 104 4.18 21.05 -5.00
N ALA A 105 4.85 22.19 -5.12
CA ALA A 105 4.61 23.10 -6.24
C ALA A 105 4.94 22.42 -7.58
N ALA A 106 4.40 22.96 -8.69
CA ALA A 106 4.55 22.35 -10.01
C ALA A 106 6.00 22.20 -10.49
N GLU A 107 6.90 23.05 -10.00
CA GLU A 107 8.33 23.00 -10.31
C GLU A 107 9.16 22.19 -9.30
N GLU A 108 8.57 21.77 -8.19
CA GLU A 108 9.22 20.98 -7.14
C GLU A 108 9.07 19.48 -7.40
N THR A 109 9.98 18.69 -6.82
CA THR A 109 9.94 17.21 -6.93
C THR A 109 9.63 16.60 -5.57
N LEU A 110 8.62 15.73 -5.51
CA LEU A 110 8.28 14.98 -4.31
C LEU A 110 9.39 13.98 -3.94
N CYS A 111 9.75 13.93 -2.65
CA CYS A 111 10.85 13.14 -2.14
C CYS A 111 10.66 12.74 -0.67
N GLY A 112 11.65 12.02 -0.13
CA GLY A 112 11.65 11.49 1.22
C GLY A 112 10.99 10.12 1.29
N ALA A 113 11.42 9.31 2.27
CA ALA A 113 10.92 7.95 2.45
C ALA A 113 9.41 7.89 2.75
N SER A 114 8.84 8.99 3.25
CA SER A 114 7.41 9.15 3.54
C SER A 114 6.70 10.09 2.56
N LEU A 115 7.37 10.50 1.47
CA LEU A 115 6.83 11.44 0.48
C LEU A 115 6.38 12.78 1.08
N ASP A 116 7.07 13.26 2.11
CA ASP A 116 6.75 14.46 2.87
C ASP A 116 7.68 15.64 2.56
N VAL A 117 8.63 15.47 1.62
CA VAL A 117 9.62 16.48 1.26
C VAL A 117 9.39 16.96 -0.17
N CYS A 118 9.30 18.28 -0.34
CA CYS A 118 9.32 18.91 -1.66
C CYS A 118 10.74 19.44 -1.96
N CYS A 119 11.41 18.79 -2.91
CA CYS A 119 12.72 19.23 -3.37
C CYS A 119 12.58 20.53 -4.18
N PRO A 120 13.49 21.49 -4.00
CA PRO A 120 13.50 22.73 -4.75
C PRO A 120 13.46 22.52 -6.26
N ALA A 121 12.97 23.54 -6.98
CA ALA A 121 12.92 23.49 -8.43
C ALA A 121 14.29 23.22 -9.08
N GLY A 122 14.35 22.17 -9.89
CA GLY A 122 15.56 21.71 -10.56
C GLY A 122 16.36 20.63 -9.81
N ASP A 123 16.03 20.36 -8.54
CA ASP A 123 16.57 19.22 -7.81
C ASP A 123 15.81 17.93 -8.16
N VAL A 124 16.46 16.79 -7.96
CA VAL A 124 15.91 15.45 -8.17
C VAL A 124 15.89 14.66 -6.87
N CYS A 125 14.90 13.77 -6.71
CA CYS A 125 14.86 12.86 -5.58
C CYS A 125 15.68 11.61 -5.87
N VAL A 126 16.75 11.40 -5.10
CA VAL A 126 17.60 10.20 -5.19
C VAL A 126 17.82 9.66 -3.79
N SER A 127 17.47 8.39 -3.57
CA SER A 127 17.61 7.73 -2.27
C SER A 127 16.99 8.52 -1.13
N ASP A 128 15.75 8.96 -1.32
CA ASP A 128 14.97 9.75 -0.36
C ASP A 128 15.57 11.11 0.01
N ALA A 129 16.54 11.60 -0.76
CA ALA A 129 17.18 12.89 -0.56
C ALA A 129 17.12 13.77 -1.82
N CYS A 130 16.91 15.07 -1.61
CA CYS A 130 17.00 16.06 -2.67
C CYS A 130 18.46 16.25 -3.08
N GLN A 131 18.74 16.06 -4.36
CA GLN A 131 20.05 16.29 -4.93
C GLN A 131 19.97 17.30 -6.08
N THR A 132 20.89 18.26 -6.08
CA THR A 132 21.08 19.19 -7.18
C THR A 132 21.92 18.53 -8.29
N PRO A 133 21.39 18.39 -9.52
CA PRO A 133 22.16 17.88 -10.64
C PRO A 133 23.42 18.71 -10.91
N GLY A 134 24.54 18.03 -11.11
CA GLY A 134 25.85 18.64 -11.34
C GLY A 134 26.10 19.01 -12.81
N ILE A 135 27.37 18.86 -13.21
CA ILE A 135 27.81 19.12 -14.59
C ILE A 135 27.21 18.12 -15.57
N GLU A 136 27.21 18.47 -16.86
CA GLU A 136 26.83 17.55 -17.93
C GLU A 136 27.84 16.40 -18.03
N CYS A 137 27.34 15.21 -18.31
CA CYS A 137 28.14 14.01 -18.49
C CYS A 137 27.52 13.11 -19.57
N GLY A 138 28.36 12.39 -20.31
CA GLY A 138 27.96 11.29 -21.19
C GLY A 138 28.21 9.92 -20.55
N ASP A 139 29.20 9.83 -19.66
CA ASP A 139 29.52 8.64 -18.86
C ASP A 139 30.14 9.02 -17.51
N ASP A 140 30.40 8.03 -16.66
CA ASP A 140 30.94 8.23 -15.31
C ASP A 140 32.32 8.89 -15.29
N PHE A 141 33.12 8.79 -16.37
CA PHE A 141 34.45 9.39 -16.42
C PHE A 141 34.42 10.90 -16.59
N ASP A 142 33.30 11.45 -17.07
CA ASP A 142 33.08 12.90 -17.14
C ASP A 142 32.85 13.51 -15.74
N CYS A 143 32.41 12.68 -14.78
CA CYS A 143 32.22 13.08 -13.39
C CYS A 143 33.56 13.00 -12.63
N ARG A 144 34.20 14.16 -12.46
CA ARG A 144 35.60 14.27 -11.97
C ARG A 144 35.83 13.85 -10.52
N ASP A 145 34.78 13.62 -9.75
CA ASP A 145 34.84 13.22 -8.35
C ASP A 145 34.38 11.77 -8.22
N ALA A 146 35.10 10.96 -7.45
CA ALA A 146 34.79 9.55 -7.25
C ALA A 146 33.48 9.33 -6.46
N SER A 147 32.97 10.35 -5.77
CA SER A 147 31.65 10.30 -5.13
C SER A 147 30.51 10.66 -6.08
N LEU A 148 30.78 10.90 -7.36
CA LEU A 148 29.78 11.23 -8.37
C LEU A 148 29.69 10.13 -9.43
N TYR A 149 28.49 9.89 -9.93
CA TYR A 149 28.23 9.05 -11.09
C TYR A 149 27.44 9.84 -12.14
N CYS A 150 27.48 9.41 -13.39
CA CYS A 150 26.71 10.01 -14.46
C CYS A 150 25.32 9.38 -14.54
N GLU A 151 24.28 10.14 -14.20
CA GLU A 151 22.92 9.69 -14.46
C GLU A 151 22.56 9.94 -15.92
N THR A 152 22.71 8.90 -16.75
CA THR A 152 22.60 8.96 -18.21
C THR A 152 21.25 9.47 -18.72
N THR A 153 20.16 9.26 -17.98
CA THR A 153 18.83 9.76 -18.37
C THR A 153 18.74 11.28 -18.25
N LEU A 154 19.40 11.84 -17.23
CA LEU A 154 19.46 13.27 -16.99
C LEU A 154 20.63 13.93 -17.73
N GLY A 155 21.67 13.15 -18.07
CA GLY A 155 22.93 13.65 -18.62
C GLY A 155 23.66 14.54 -17.62
N ARG A 156 23.56 14.23 -16.31
CA ARG A 156 24.11 15.04 -15.21
C ARG A 156 24.81 14.17 -14.19
N CYS A 157 25.91 14.68 -13.64
CA CYS A 157 26.57 14.04 -12.51
C CYS A 157 25.73 14.19 -11.23
N LEU A 158 25.51 13.09 -10.51
CA LEU A 158 24.82 13.04 -9.22
C LEU A 158 25.70 12.38 -8.18
N THR A 159 25.43 12.64 -6.89
CA THR A 159 26.15 12.00 -5.80
C THR A 159 25.76 10.54 -5.72
N THR A 160 26.76 9.67 -5.76
CA THR A 160 26.59 8.24 -5.53
C THR A 160 25.92 8.05 -4.17
N PRO A 161 24.75 7.40 -4.11
CA PRO A 161 24.06 7.17 -2.85
C PRO A 161 24.95 6.40 -1.87
N GLU A 162 25.05 6.89 -0.64
CA GLU A 162 25.67 6.13 0.45
C GLU A 162 24.70 5.03 0.90
N GLY A 163 25.17 3.80 1.06
CA GLY A 163 24.31 2.68 1.45
C GLY A 163 25.02 1.33 1.44
N ALA A 164 24.25 0.26 1.68
CA ALA A 164 24.76 -1.09 1.50
C ALA A 164 25.16 -1.26 0.04
N GLU A 165 26.46 -1.39 -0.22
CA GLU A 165 26.93 -1.78 -1.54
C GLU A 165 26.24 -3.11 -1.88
N CYS A 166 25.67 -3.20 -3.08
CA CYS A 166 25.18 -4.47 -3.62
C CYS A 166 26.38 -5.37 -3.98
N GLU A 167 27.23 -5.64 -3.00
CA GLU A 167 28.33 -6.57 -3.12
C GLU A 167 27.74 -7.97 -3.13
N LEU A 168 27.71 -8.58 -4.31
CA LEU A 168 27.45 -9.99 -4.44
C LEU A 168 28.72 -10.72 -4.02
N ALA A 169 28.74 -11.29 -2.81
CA ALA A 169 29.73 -12.29 -2.45
C ALA A 169 29.35 -13.61 -3.13
N PRO A 170 30.05 -14.06 -4.19
CA PRO A 170 29.75 -15.34 -4.80
C PRO A 170 30.03 -16.46 -3.81
N GLU A 171 29.04 -17.34 -3.61
CA GLU A 171 29.26 -18.62 -2.95
C GLU A 171 29.84 -19.58 -3.99
N PHE A 172 31.12 -19.91 -3.83
CA PHE A 172 31.74 -20.95 -4.62
C PHE A 172 31.58 -22.29 -3.91
N ASP A 173 31.18 -23.32 -4.65
CA ASP A 173 31.40 -24.69 -4.21
C ASP A 173 32.91 -24.95 -4.08
N GLN A 174 33.28 -25.93 -3.24
CA GLN A 174 34.67 -26.39 -3.20
C GLN A 174 35.08 -26.91 -4.58
N ILE A 175 36.01 -26.21 -5.22
CA ILE A 175 36.65 -26.69 -6.43
C ILE A 175 37.67 -27.76 -6.01
N GLU A 176 37.34 -29.03 -6.23
CA GLU A 176 38.31 -30.12 -6.11
C GLU A 176 39.18 -30.15 -7.38
N LEU A 177 40.43 -29.69 -7.25
CA LEU A 177 41.41 -29.76 -8.32
C LEU A 177 42.06 -31.15 -8.35
N VAL A 178 41.90 -31.85 -9.47
CA VAL A 178 42.63 -33.09 -9.76
C VAL A 178 43.66 -32.77 -10.84
N GLU A 179 44.94 -32.97 -10.54
CA GLU A 179 46.01 -32.83 -11.53
C GLU A 179 45.86 -33.92 -12.59
N GLU A 180 45.69 -33.52 -13.85
CA GLU A 180 45.67 -34.45 -14.98
C GLU A 180 47.09 -34.82 -15.41
N TRP A 181 47.97 -33.82 -15.51
CA TRP A 181 49.39 -33.95 -15.79
C TRP A 181 50.14 -32.67 -15.40
N HIS A 182 51.46 -32.77 -15.20
CA HIS A 182 52.35 -31.64 -15.00
C HIS A 182 53.60 -31.73 -15.88
N PHE A 183 54.18 -30.57 -16.20
CA PHE A 183 55.46 -30.49 -16.91
C PHE A 183 56.60 -30.28 -15.91
N GLU A 184 57.57 -31.19 -15.87
CA GLU A 184 58.69 -31.16 -14.91
C GLU A 184 59.90 -30.34 -15.37
N GLY A 185 59.82 -29.72 -16.55
CA GLY A 185 60.95 -29.06 -17.18
C GLY A 185 61.73 -29.95 -18.14
N THR A 186 62.79 -29.40 -18.73
CA THR A 186 63.68 -30.12 -19.64
C THR A 186 65.15 -29.81 -19.34
N THR A 187 66.05 -30.76 -19.58
CA THR A 187 67.49 -30.57 -19.40
C THR A 187 68.19 -30.38 -20.73
N VAL A 188 68.86 -29.24 -20.92
CA VAL A 188 69.65 -28.94 -22.12
C VAL A 188 71.03 -28.49 -21.68
N GLY A 189 72.07 -29.20 -22.13
CA GLY A 189 73.47 -28.87 -21.80
C GLY A 189 73.82 -29.01 -20.30
N GLY A 190 73.12 -29.86 -19.56
CA GLY A 190 73.31 -30.05 -18.11
C GLY A 190 72.64 -28.98 -17.23
N VAL A 191 71.84 -28.09 -17.84
CA VAL A 191 71.03 -27.08 -17.13
C VAL A 191 69.56 -27.47 -17.25
N VAL A 192 68.82 -27.38 -16.15
CA VAL A 192 67.37 -27.64 -16.09
C VAL A 192 66.61 -26.35 -16.36
N TYR A 193 65.59 -26.43 -17.22
CA TYR A 193 64.67 -25.35 -17.56
C TYR A 193 63.24 -25.78 -17.18
N ASP A 194 62.74 -25.26 -16.07
CA ASP A 194 61.43 -25.61 -15.48
C ASP A 194 60.53 -24.37 -15.24
N GLN A 195 61.01 -23.17 -15.59
CA GLN A 195 60.28 -21.92 -15.41
C GLN A 195 59.48 -21.56 -16.67
N VAL A 196 58.22 -21.19 -16.50
CA VAL A 196 57.34 -20.67 -17.57
C VAL A 196 56.90 -19.26 -17.21
N ILE A 197 57.27 -18.28 -18.03
CA ILE A 197 56.98 -16.84 -17.81
C ILE A 197 56.06 -16.25 -18.89
N SER A 198 55.41 -17.10 -19.68
CA SER A 198 54.53 -16.71 -20.79
C SER A 198 53.15 -17.35 -20.64
N THR A 199 52.14 -16.74 -21.23
CA THR A 199 50.81 -17.33 -21.35
C THR A 199 50.85 -18.61 -22.21
N PRO A 200 50.09 -19.67 -21.87
CA PRO A 200 50.04 -20.88 -22.68
C PRO A 200 49.44 -20.60 -24.06
N THR A 201 49.82 -21.39 -25.05
CA THR A 201 49.32 -21.30 -26.44
C THR A 201 48.71 -22.62 -26.87
N VAL A 202 47.61 -22.57 -27.62
CA VAL A 202 46.96 -23.74 -28.20
C VAL A 202 47.58 -24.06 -29.55
N GLY A 203 47.82 -25.34 -29.81
CA GLY A 203 48.31 -25.83 -31.10
C GLY A 203 47.46 -26.99 -31.60
N ASP A 204 47.31 -27.06 -32.93
CA ASP A 204 46.62 -28.16 -33.60
C ASP A 204 47.45 -29.46 -33.48
N VAL A 205 46.98 -30.38 -32.63
CA VAL A 205 47.62 -31.68 -32.39
C VAL A 205 47.09 -32.75 -33.35
N SER A 206 45.87 -32.60 -33.89
CA SER A 206 45.22 -33.57 -34.80
C SER A 206 45.65 -33.38 -36.26
N GLY A 207 46.14 -32.19 -36.62
CA GLY A 207 46.54 -31.81 -37.97
C GLY A 207 45.38 -31.50 -38.90
N ASP A 208 44.20 -31.16 -38.36
CA ASP A 208 43.00 -30.85 -39.16
C ASP A 208 42.89 -29.37 -39.58
N GLY A 209 43.85 -28.54 -39.15
CA GLY A 209 43.91 -27.11 -39.46
C GLY A 209 43.08 -26.24 -38.52
N ILE A 210 42.55 -26.80 -37.43
CA ILE A 210 41.82 -26.09 -36.37
C ILE A 210 42.54 -26.33 -35.04
N PRO A 211 43.03 -25.28 -34.36
CA PRO A 211 43.58 -25.39 -33.00
C PRO A 211 42.52 -25.75 -31.95
#